data_AF-A0A9P6JXC8-F1
#
_entry.id   AF-A0A9P6JXC8-F1
#
_cell.length_a   1.000
_cell.length_b   1.000
_cell.length_c   1.000
_cell.angle_alpha   90.00
_cell.angle_beta   90.00
_cell.angle_gamma   90.00
#
_symmetry.space_group_name_H-M   'P 1'
#
loop_
_entity.id
_entity.type
_entity.pdbx_description
1 polymer ?
#
loop_
_entity_poly.entity_id
_entity_poly.type
_entity_poly.pdbx_seq_one_letter_code
_entity_poly.pdbx_strand_id
1 'polypeptide(L)'
;MELDPQNTPEAETGEDHGHHHCTQLVRSNLGAHHPEYGNGSSYPPSTISSPRSKGKRVRSPIEEPDLVANGLERKRRRLAAEGYDTAVIDIMTRSETELRKQSRYNYVQEMYLKWCHDHELDPYIANPSNVLNFLAWGHSTKRWRSSTISTYRAQILALFDDKILFENNDTFTQFFKVLRANEPDTSTEIDLDLSPIITYLRSFTSNEDMSAEELTQKLCWLLGMCAFLRPSDIERIDLNNCRVMDGFISLHI
;
A
#
# COMPACT_ATOMS: atom_id res chain seq x y z
N MET A 1 16.33 -44.88 60.43
CA MET A 1 14.98 -44.30 60.29
C MET A 1 14.99 -43.68 58.89
N GLU A 2 14.88 -44.54 57.87
CA GLU A 2 13.60 -44.95 57.21
C GLU A 2 13.03 -43.77 56.41
N LEU A 3 12.71 -43.80 55.11
CA LEU A 3 12.63 -44.82 54.05
C LEU A 3 12.65 -44.06 52.70
N ASP A 4 13.19 -44.66 51.65
CA ASP A 4 12.70 -44.52 50.27
C ASP A 4 11.85 -45.79 50.03
N PRO A 5 10.74 -45.83 49.24
CA PRO A 5 10.85 -45.86 47.77
C PRO A 5 9.60 -45.46 46.90
N GLN A 6 9.85 -45.26 45.59
CA GLN A 6 9.07 -45.58 44.37
C GLN A 6 7.53 -45.46 44.32
N ASN A 7 7.02 -44.71 43.32
CA ASN A 7 6.06 -45.25 42.32
C ASN A 7 5.95 -44.40 41.02
N THR A 8 6.09 -45.08 39.88
CA THR A 8 5.64 -44.72 38.51
C THR A 8 4.53 -45.72 38.13
N PRO A 9 3.81 -45.63 36.98
CA PRO A 9 3.51 -44.53 36.05
C PRO A 9 1.97 -44.37 35.82
N GLU A 10 1.52 -43.39 35.04
CA GLU A 10 0.37 -43.57 34.14
C GLU A 10 0.35 -42.48 33.07
N ALA A 11 0.17 -42.92 31.84
CA ALA A 11 0.17 -42.12 30.63
C ALA A 11 -1.23 -41.58 30.37
N GLU A 12 -1.34 -40.38 29.80
CA GLU A 12 -2.38 -40.10 28.82
C GLU A 12 -1.93 -39.05 27.82
N THR A 13 -1.96 -39.51 26.57
CA THR A 13 -1.81 -38.85 25.28
C THR A 13 -2.65 -37.60 25.10
N GLY A 14 -2.07 -36.57 24.48
CA GLY A 14 -2.79 -35.42 23.93
C GLY A 14 -1.91 -34.72 22.90
N GLU A 15 -1.95 -35.21 21.66
CA GLU A 15 -1.32 -34.59 20.49
C GLU A 15 -2.02 -33.26 20.17
N ASP A 16 -1.37 -32.13 20.43
CA ASP A 16 -1.82 -30.82 19.98
C ASP A 16 -1.27 -30.53 18.57
N HIS A 17 -2.07 -30.89 17.55
CA HIS A 17 -1.80 -30.56 16.16
C HIS A 17 -2.15 -29.10 15.88
N GLY A 18 -1.23 -28.20 16.20
CA GLY A 18 -1.29 -26.78 15.80
C GLY A 18 -1.07 -26.60 14.29
N HIS A 19 -2.15 -26.62 13.51
CA HIS A 19 -2.14 -26.25 12.10
C HIS A 19 -1.96 -24.73 11.92
N HIS A 20 -0.70 -24.27 11.95
CA HIS A 20 -0.34 -22.93 11.51
C HIS A 20 -0.08 -22.93 9.99
N HIS A 21 -1.14 -22.79 9.18
CA HIS A 21 -0.95 -22.51 7.75
C HIS A 21 -0.94 -20.99 7.52
N CYS A 22 0.24 -20.39 7.62
CA CYS A 22 0.49 -19.00 7.25
C CYS A 22 0.93 -18.96 5.79
N THR A 23 0.06 -18.55 4.89
CA THR A 23 0.40 -18.37 3.46
C THR A 23 1.31 -17.16 3.32
N GLN A 24 2.62 -17.39 3.23
CA GLN A 24 3.59 -16.34 2.94
C GLN A 24 3.56 -16.01 1.44
N LEU A 25 3.08 -14.80 1.11
CA LEU A 25 3.12 -14.27 -0.25
C LEU A 25 4.54 -13.78 -0.57
N VAL A 26 5.19 -14.48 -1.52
CA VAL A 26 6.47 -14.06 -2.09
C VAL A 26 6.25 -12.83 -2.96
N ARG A 27 6.97 -11.73 -2.66
CA ARG A 27 7.04 -10.54 -3.50
C ARG A 27 8.08 -10.75 -4.60
N SER A 28 7.64 -10.98 -5.82
CA SER A 28 8.51 -11.00 -7.01
C SER A 28 8.55 -9.60 -7.65
N ASN A 29 9.74 -9.02 -7.77
CA ASN A 29 9.97 -7.80 -8.55
C ASN A 29 10.14 -8.18 -10.03
N LEU A 30 9.19 -7.80 -10.90
CA LEU A 30 9.34 -7.96 -12.36
C LEU A 30 9.79 -6.63 -13.00
N GLY A 31 11.00 -6.66 -13.58
CA GLY A 31 11.46 -5.67 -14.56
C GLY A 31 10.82 -5.92 -15.92
N ALA A 32 10.55 -4.85 -16.66
CA ALA A 32 9.91 -4.92 -17.97
C ALA A 32 10.90 -5.45 -19.02
N HIS A 33 10.57 -6.61 -19.62
CA HIS A 33 11.19 -7.07 -20.86
C HIS A 33 10.20 -6.85 -22.01
N HIS A 34 10.63 -6.10 -23.01
CA HIS A 34 9.87 -5.78 -24.22
C HIS A 34 10.10 -6.88 -25.28
N PRO A 35 9.05 -7.39 -25.94
CA PRO A 35 9.21 -7.91 -27.29
C PRO A 35 8.30 -7.18 -28.29
N GLU A 36 8.83 -7.10 -29.50
CA GLU A 36 8.36 -6.32 -30.64
C GLU A 36 7.10 -6.89 -31.30
N TYR A 37 6.45 -6.00 -32.05
CA TYR A 37 5.17 -6.14 -32.73
C TYR A 37 5.11 -7.23 -33.82
N GLY A 38 3.97 -7.91 -33.92
CA GLY A 38 3.53 -8.68 -35.08
C GLY A 38 2.02 -8.52 -35.30
N ASN A 39 1.64 -8.08 -36.49
CA ASN A 39 0.35 -7.52 -36.89
C ASN A 39 -0.66 -8.62 -37.32
N GLY A 40 -1.95 -8.53 -36.96
CA GLY A 40 -3.01 -9.44 -37.42
C GLY A 40 -4.43 -8.90 -37.13
N SER A 41 -5.31 -8.97 -38.12
CA SER A 41 -6.53 -8.15 -38.34
C SER A 41 -7.86 -8.72 -37.77
N SER A 42 -8.77 -7.80 -37.35
CA SER A 42 -10.27 -7.76 -37.29
C SER A 42 -11.07 -9.02 -36.89
N TYR A 43 -12.11 -8.96 -36.03
CA TYR A 43 -13.45 -8.35 -36.23
C TYR A 43 -14.17 -8.04 -34.87
N PRO A 44 -15.26 -7.22 -34.84
CA PRO A 44 -15.85 -6.63 -33.62
C PRO A 44 -17.03 -7.43 -33.02
N PRO A 45 -17.46 -7.13 -31.77
CA PRO A 45 -18.86 -6.71 -31.63
C PRO A 45 -19.20 -5.70 -30.50
N SER A 46 -20.24 -4.91 -30.79
CA SER A 46 -21.33 -4.45 -29.91
C SER A 46 -21.03 -3.43 -28.78
N THR A 47 -21.33 -2.19 -29.13
CA THR A 47 -21.42 -1.01 -28.29
C THR A 47 -22.58 -1.10 -27.28
N ILE A 48 -22.28 -1.24 -25.99
CA ILE A 48 -23.18 -0.76 -24.92
C ILE A 48 -22.63 0.60 -24.49
N SER A 49 -23.28 1.65 -24.97
CA SER A 49 -22.99 3.03 -24.58
C SER A 49 -23.51 3.27 -23.16
N SER A 50 -22.59 3.44 -22.21
CA SER A 50 -22.88 4.08 -20.93
C SER A 50 -21.98 5.32 -20.79
N PRO A 51 -22.51 6.50 -20.45
CA PRO A 51 -21.77 7.74 -20.48
C PRO A 51 -20.81 7.81 -19.29
N ARG A 52 -19.55 7.40 -19.50
CA ARG A 52 -18.46 7.62 -18.54
C ARG A 52 -18.14 9.11 -18.51
N SER A 53 -18.46 9.78 -17.42
CA SER A 53 -18.04 11.16 -17.18
C SER A 53 -16.51 11.23 -17.21
N LYS A 54 -15.97 11.80 -18.30
CA LYS A 54 -14.55 12.15 -18.40
C LYS A 54 -14.31 13.43 -17.61
N GLY A 55 -14.32 13.33 -16.28
CA GLY A 55 -13.70 14.34 -15.43
C GLY A 55 -12.18 14.24 -15.54
N LYS A 56 -11.61 14.70 -16.66
CA LYS A 56 -10.18 15.05 -16.69
C LYS A 56 -10.01 16.19 -15.70
N ARG A 57 -9.48 15.91 -14.52
CA ARG A 57 -8.96 16.94 -13.61
C ARG A 57 -7.79 17.57 -14.36
N VAL A 58 -8.05 18.70 -15.02
CA VAL A 58 -7.02 19.55 -15.59
C VAL A 58 -6.17 19.98 -14.40
N ARG A 59 -4.99 19.38 -14.24
CA ARG A 59 -3.94 19.98 -13.42
C ARG A 59 -3.51 21.22 -14.19
N SER A 60 -3.76 22.38 -13.62
CA SER A 60 -3.10 23.61 -14.03
C SER A 60 -1.59 23.37 -14.08
N PRO A 61 -0.85 23.98 -15.01
CA PRO A 61 0.61 23.95 -14.98
C PRO A 61 1.06 24.50 -13.62
N ILE A 62 1.55 23.61 -12.76
CA ILE A 62 2.22 24.00 -11.54
C ILE A 62 3.62 24.44 -11.97
N GLU A 63 4.16 25.49 -11.35
CA GLU A 63 5.56 25.91 -11.47
C GLU A 63 6.49 24.82 -10.90
N GLU A 64 6.56 23.67 -11.58
CA GLU A 64 7.41 22.52 -11.23
C GLU A 64 8.91 22.83 -11.00
N PRO A 65 9.54 23.86 -11.61
CA PRO A 65 10.97 24.13 -11.41
C PRO A 65 11.35 24.61 -10.00
N ASP A 66 10.60 25.55 -9.43
CA ASP A 66 10.96 26.18 -8.14
C ASP A 66 10.76 25.23 -6.94
N LEU A 67 9.97 24.19 -7.14
CA LEU A 67 9.46 23.31 -6.08
C LEU A 67 10.39 22.12 -5.84
N VAL A 68 10.93 21.56 -6.93
CA VAL A 68 12.03 20.58 -6.87
C VAL A 68 13.28 21.22 -6.25
N ALA A 69 13.48 22.53 -6.45
CA ALA A 69 14.60 23.26 -5.89
C ALA A 69 14.61 23.24 -4.35
N ASN A 70 13.48 23.44 -3.67
CA ASN A 70 13.45 23.59 -2.19
C ASN A 70 13.78 22.31 -1.41
N GLY A 71 13.26 21.15 -1.85
CA GLY A 71 13.56 19.87 -1.21
C GLY A 71 14.99 19.40 -1.49
N LEU A 72 15.48 19.62 -2.72
CA LEU A 72 16.87 19.37 -3.07
C LEU A 72 17.82 20.31 -2.34
N GLU A 73 17.44 21.57 -2.14
CA GLU A 73 18.26 22.60 -1.50
C GLU A 73 18.64 22.23 -0.07
N ARG A 74 17.72 21.64 0.71
CA ARG A 74 18.08 21.14 2.05
C ARG A 74 19.09 19.99 1.99
N LYS A 75 18.89 19.03 1.07
CA LYS A 75 19.81 17.92 0.86
C LYS A 75 21.19 18.42 0.40
N ARG A 76 21.22 19.46 -0.46
CA ARG A 76 22.45 20.15 -0.88
C ARG A 76 23.13 20.83 0.31
N ARG A 77 22.39 21.57 1.15
CA ARG A 77 22.92 22.21 2.37
C ARG A 77 23.48 21.20 3.36
N ARG A 78 22.83 20.06 3.56
CA ARG A 78 23.32 18.99 4.43
C ARG A 78 24.62 18.40 3.91
N LEU A 79 24.64 17.97 2.64
CA LEU A 79 25.85 17.39 2.05
C LEU A 79 27.01 18.40 2.00
N ALA A 80 26.72 19.69 1.80
CA ALA A 80 27.71 20.75 1.89
C ALA A 80 28.23 20.93 3.33
N ALA A 81 27.35 20.87 4.34
CA ALA A 81 27.74 20.92 5.76
C ALA A 81 28.54 19.68 6.21
N GLU A 82 28.30 18.52 5.59
CA GLU A 82 29.07 17.29 5.76
C GLU A 82 30.43 17.33 5.03
N GLY A 83 30.70 18.40 4.25
CA GLY A 83 31.97 18.64 3.57
C GLY A 83 32.12 17.98 2.20
N TYR A 84 31.02 17.48 1.61
CA TYR A 84 31.05 16.89 0.27
C TYR A 84 31.21 17.95 -0.81
N ASP A 85 31.98 17.62 -1.85
CA ASP A 85 32.16 18.48 -3.00
C ASP A 85 30.87 18.62 -3.82
N THR A 86 30.71 19.79 -4.44
CA THR A 86 29.59 20.18 -5.29
C THR A 86 29.27 19.17 -6.39
N ALA A 87 30.27 18.49 -6.95
CA ALA A 87 30.08 17.43 -7.95
C ALA A 87 29.36 16.20 -7.38
N VAL A 88 29.68 15.78 -6.15
CA VAL A 88 29.03 14.66 -5.45
C VAL A 88 27.59 15.01 -5.11
N ILE A 89 27.39 16.24 -4.62
CA ILE A 89 26.07 16.79 -4.30
C ILE A 89 25.16 16.77 -5.53
N ASP A 90 25.68 17.17 -6.68
CA ASP A 90 24.90 17.25 -7.91
C ASP A 90 24.51 15.87 -8.45
N ILE A 91 25.42 14.89 -8.39
CA ILE A 91 25.12 13.49 -8.76
C ILE A 91 24.06 12.90 -7.82
N MET A 92 24.17 13.11 -6.51
CA MET A 92 23.22 12.60 -5.51
C MET A 92 21.83 13.26 -5.54
N THR A 93 21.69 14.42 -6.19
CA THR A 93 20.44 15.17 -6.31
C THR A 93 19.75 15.04 -7.67
N ARG A 94 20.44 14.47 -8.68
CA ARG A 94 19.93 14.30 -10.06
C ARG A 94 19.17 12.99 -10.34
N SER A 95 18.91 12.11 -9.38
CA SER A 95 18.30 10.80 -9.68
C SER A 95 16.80 10.89 -10.01
N GLU A 96 16.39 10.30 -11.14
CA GLU A 96 15.00 10.33 -11.64
C GLU A 96 13.98 9.75 -10.66
N THR A 97 14.36 8.74 -9.89
CA THR A 97 13.52 8.13 -8.86
C THR A 97 13.22 9.11 -7.73
N GLU A 98 14.21 9.92 -7.34
CA GLU A 98 14.04 10.95 -6.33
C GLU A 98 13.22 12.12 -6.89
N LEU A 99 13.46 12.53 -8.14
CA LEU A 99 12.64 13.53 -8.83
C LEU A 99 11.14 13.14 -8.90
N ARG A 100 10.82 11.86 -9.20
CA ARG A 100 9.44 11.36 -9.23
C ARG A 100 8.79 11.25 -7.85
N LYS A 101 9.55 10.88 -6.81
CA LYS A 101 9.06 10.90 -5.42
C LYS A 101 8.84 12.33 -4.93
N GLN A 102 9.76 13.25 -5.24
CA GLN A 102 9.65 14.67 -4.91
C GLN A 102 8.37 15.27 -5.51
N SER A 103 8.14 15.07 -6.82
CA SER A 103 6.92 15.54 -7.53
C SER A 103 5.60 15.20 -6.82
N ARG A 104 5.52 14.04 -6.14
CA ARG A 104 4.31 13.63 -5.39
C ARG A 104 4.19 14.28 -4.02
N TYR A 105 5.30 14.62 -3.37
CA TYR A 105 5.35 15.24 -2.04
C TYR A 105 5.34 16.77 -2.09
N ASN A 106 5.63 17.35 -3.25
CA ASN A 106 5.73 18.79 -3.48
C ASN A 106 4.53 19.58 -2.94
N TYR A 107 3.29 19.21 -3.28
CA TYR A 107 2.11 19.99 -2.86
C TYR A 107 1.98 20.13 -1.32
N VAL A 108 2.15 19.05 -0.58
CA VAL A 108 1.97 19.06 0.88
C VAL A 108 3.15 19.72 1.56
N GLN A 109 4.35 19.48 1.06
CA GLN A 109 5.57 20.11 1.55
C GLN A 109 5.50 21.62 1.33
N GLU A 110 5.10 22.11 0.16
CA GLU A 110 4.87 23.54 -0.10
C GLU A 110 3.85 24.15 0.83
N MET A 111 2.72 23.47 1.04
CA MET A 111 1.70 23.94 1.95
C MET A 111 2.24 24.06 3.38
N TYR A 112 3.12 23.13 3.80
CA TYR A 112 3.84 23.22 5.07
C TYR A 112 4.86 24.37 5.08
N LEU A 113 5.68 24.52 4.03
CA LEU A 113 6.67 25.61 3.92
C LEU A 113 5.99 26.99 3.98
N LYS A 114 4.88 27.16 3.26
CA LYS A 114 4.07 28.39 3.28
C LYS A 114 3.48 28.63 4.66
N TRP A 115 2.92 27.60 5.29
CA TRP A 115 2.41 27.72 6.64
C TRP A 115 3.51 28.09 7.64
N CYS A 116 4.71 27.52 7.54
CA CYS A 116 5.85 27.92 8.36
C CYS A 116 6.25 29.37 8.12
N HIS A 117 6.29 29.83 6.87
CA HIS A 117 6.56 31.22 6.52
C HIS A 117 5.53 32.17 7.16
N ASP A 118 4.25 31.84 7.07
CA ASP A 118 3.15 32.63 7.65
C ASP A 118 3.21 32.68 9.20
N HIS A 119 3.94 31.76 9.84
CA HIS A 119 4.10 31.67 11.30
C HIS A 119 5.52 32.00 11.78
N GLU A 120 6.38 32.54 10.90
CA GLU A 120 7.78 32.89 11.20
C GLU A 120 8.61 31.71 11.75
N LEU A 121 8.31 30.50 11.29
CA LEU A 121 9.01 29.26 11.67
C LEU A 121 10.03 28.89 10.60
N ASP A 122 11.19 28.38 11.02
CA ASP A 122 12.11 27.74 10.08
C ASP A 122 11.57 26.34 9.71
N PRO A 123 11.16 26.13 8.44
CA PRO A 123 10.59 24.86 8.02
C PRO A 123 11.61 23.72 7.92
N TYR A 124 12.91 24.03 7.91
CA TYR A 124 13.97 23.05 7.76
C TYR A 124 14.48 22.53 9.11
N ILE A 125 14.13 23.18 10.22
CA ILE A 125 14.44 22.66 11.56
C ILE A 125 13.50 21.50 11.89
N ALA A 126 14.08 20.35 12.22
CA ALA A 126 13.34 19.18 12.68
C ALA A 126 12.71 19.46 14.05
N ASN A 127 11.47 19.94 14.05
CA ASN A 127 10.73 20.25 15.27
C ASN A 127 9.36 19.54 15.25
N PRO A 128 9.15 18.52 16.10
CA PRO A 128 7.88 17.81 16.19
C PRO A 128 6.68 18.72 16.44
N SER A 129 6.84 19.77 17.25
CA SER A 129 5.75 20.70 17.58
C SER A 129 5.27 21.48 16.36
N ASN A 130 6.19 21.93 15.49
CA ASN A 130 5.84 22.67 14.27
C ASN A 130 5.02 21.80 13.32
N VAL A 131 5.43 20.54 13.15
CA VAL A 131 4.71 19.56 12.32
C VAL A 131 3.33 19.26 12.91
N LEU A 132 3.22 19.05 14.22
CA LEU A 132 1.91 18.82 14.85
C LEU A 132 1.00 20.03 14.74
N ASN A 133 1.51 21.24 14.96
CA ASN A 133 0.73 22.47 14.85
C ASN A 133 0.16 22.65 13.44
N PHE A 134 0.96 22.37 12.40
CA PHE A 134 0.48 22.34 11.02
C PHE A 134 -0.62 21.30 10.80
N LEU A 135 -0.42 20.07 11.26
CA LEU A 135 -1.41 18.99 11.08
C LEU A 135 -2.69 19.27 11.85
N ALA A 136 -2.60 19.84 13.05
CA ALA A 136 -3.72 20.27 13.87
C ALA A 136 -4.48 21.43 13.21
N TRP A 137 -3.78 22.41 12.64
CA TRP A 137 -4.37 23.47 11.83
C TRP A 137 -5.13 22.90 10.63
N GLY A 138 -4.56 21.90 9.95
CA GLY A 138 -5.22 21.21 8.84
C GLY A 138 -6.47 20.44 9.27
N HIS A 139 -6.42 19.78 10.43
CA HIS A 139 -7.57 19.11 11.01
C HIS A 139 -8.70 20.10 11.35
N SER A 140 -8.38 21.22 12.01
CA SER A 140 -9.37 22.19 12.48
C SER A 140 -9.92 23.09 11.37
N THR A 141 -9.05 23.60 10.51
CA THR A 141 -9.37 24.65 9.53
C THR A 141 -9.74 24.07 8.17
N LYS A 142 -9.06 22.99 7.75
CA LYS A 142 -9.25 22.37 6.44
C LYS A 142 -10.06 21.07 6.49
N ARG A 143 -10.45 20.62 7.69
CA ARG A 143 -11.22 19.39 7.92
C ARG A 143 -10.58 18.14 7.29
N TRP A 144 -9.25 18.04 7.36
CA TRP A 144 -8.56 16.85 6.88
C TRP A 144 -8.94 15.64 7.72
N ARG A 145 -9.25 14.52 7.04
CA ARG A 145 -9.46 13.22 7.69
C ARG A 145 -8.15 12.70 8.26
N SER A 146 -8.18 11.81 9.25
CA SER A 146 -6.96 11.32 9.90
C SER A 146 -6.11 10.48 8.97
N SER A 147 -6.71 9.82 7.97
CA SER A 147 -6.00 9.19 6.85
C SER A 147 -5.19 10.19 6.02
N THR A 148 -5.73 11.39 5.78
CA THR A 148 -5.04 12.48 5.08
C THR A 148 -3.91 13.05 5.94
N ILE A 149 -4.17 13.28 7.23
CA ILE A 149 -3.18 13.75 8.20
C ILE A 149 -2.02 12.75 8.34
N SER A 150 -2.31 11.45 8.37
CA SER A 150 -1.29 10.39 8.42
C SER A 150 -0.44 10.34 7.15
N THR A 151 -1.09 10.55 6.00
CA THR A 151 -0.37 10.67 4.72
C THR A 151 0.54 11.91 4.74
N TYR A 152 0.02 13.07 5.12
CA TYR A 152 0.75 14.33 5.13
C TYR A 152 1.91 14.30 6.14
N ARG A 153 1.73 13.68 7.31
CA ARG A 153 2.81 13.37 8.25
C ARG A 153 3.97 12.69 7.52
N ALA A 154 3.72 11.61 6.80
CA ALA A 154 4.79 10.88 6.11
C ALA A 154 5.51 11.74 5.05
N GLN A 155 4.77 12.57 4.31
CA GLN A 155 5.35 13.45 3.29
C GLN A 155 6.18 14.58 3.89
N ILE A 156 5.73 15.17 5.00
CA ILE A 156 6.48 16.22 5.72
C ILE A 156 7.70 15.61 6.40
N LEU A 157 7.57 14.44 7.04
CA LEU A 157 8.70 13.73 7.63
C LEU A 157 9.76 13.33 6.60
N ALA A 158 9.38 13.16 5.32
CA ALA A 158 10.35 12.95 4.25
C ALA A 158 11.24 14.17 3.95
N LEU A 159 10.92 15.36 4.49
CA LEU A 159 11.82 16.51 4.45
C LEU A 159 13.00 16.36 5.42
N PHE A 160 12.87 15.52 6.45
CA PHE A 160 13.82 15.39 7.55
C PHE A 160 14.51 14.02 7.53
N ASP A 161 15.81 14.00 7.80
CA ASP A 161 16.58 12.75 7.89
C ASP A 161 16.41 12.08 9.26
N ASP A 162 16.25 12.89 10.31
CA ASP A 162 16.17 12.46 11.71
C ASP A 162 14.76 12.01 12.10
N LYS A 163 14.27 10.93 11.48
CA LYS A 163 12.94 10.37 11.78
C LYS A 163 12.80 9.92 13.25
N ILE A 164 13.90 9.48 13.84
CA ILE A 164 13.98 9.02 15.23
C ILE A 164 13.57 10.13 16.22
N LEU A 165 13.88 11.40 15.90
CA LEU A 165 13.48 12.55 16.72
C LEU A 165 11.96 12.63 16.90
N PHE A 166 11.21 12.33 15.82
CA PHE A 166 9.75 12.39 15.82
C PHE A 166 9.12 11.16 16.47
N GLU A 167 9.75 9.99 16.30
CA GLU A 167 9.28 8.73 16.88
C GLU A 167 9.45 8.70 18.40
N ASN A 168 10.54 9.29 18.91
CA ASN A 168 10.80 9.39 20.35
C ASN A 168 10.00 10.49 21.06
N ASN A 169 9.18 11.26 20.34
CA ASN A 169 8.37 12.31 20.95
C ASN A 169 6.99 11.76 21.34
N ASP A 170 6.76 11.62 22.66
CA ASP A 170 5.50 11.08 23.20
C ASP A 170 4.25 11.88 22.80
N THR A 171 4.37 13.20 22.73
CA THR A 171 3.24 14.05 22.33
C THR A 171 2.91 13.84 20.85
N PHE A 172 3.94 13.67 20.03
CA PHE A 172 3.80 13.37 18.60
C PHE A 172 3.11 12.04 18.37
N THR A 173 3.51 10.98 19.07
CA THR A 173 2.86 9.67 18.95
C THR A 173 1.43 9.67 19.52
N GLN A 174 1.23 10.32 20.67
CA GLN A 174 -0.08 10.44 21.32
C GLN A 174 -1.09 11.20 20.46
N PHE A 175 -0.69 12.25 19.74
CA PHE A 175 -1.56 12.98 18.83
C PHE A 175 -2.26 12.05 17.82
N PHE A 176 -1.51 11.19 17.12
CA PHE A 176 -2.09 10.26 16.14
C PHE A 176 -2.85 9.09 16.78
N LYS A 177 -2.57 8.77 18.05
CA LYS A 177 -3.35 7.78 18.81
C LYS A 177 -4.74 8.33 19.12
N VAL A 178 -4.80 9.55 19.67
CA VAL A 178 -6.06 10.26 19.96
C VAL A 178 -6.83 10.52 18.67
N LEU A 179 -6.14 10.94 17.61
CA LEU A 179 -6.77 11.23 16.33
C LEU A 179 -7.48 9.99 15.73
N ARG A 180 -6.86 8.81 15.82
CA ARG A 180 -7.47 7.55 15.37
C ARG A 180 -8.62 7.08 16.27
N ALA A 181 -8.48 7.22 17.59
CA ALA A 181 -9.54 6.84 18.53
C ALA A 181 -10.82 7.68 18.37
N ASN A 182 -10.70 8.90 17.85
CA ASN A 182 -11.84 9.79 17.60
C ASN A 182 -12.41 9.70 16.18
N GLU A 183 -11.82 8.89 15.28
CA GLU A 183 -12.46 8.64 13.99
C GLU A 183 -13.64 7.70 14.18
N PRO A 184 -14.81 8.02 13.58
CA PRO A 184 -15.90 7.05 13.52
C PRO A 184 -15.40 5.83 12.77
N ASP A 185 -15.72 4.65 13.30
CA ASP A 185 -15.35 3.40 12.65
C ASP A 185 -15.99 3.35 11.26
N THR A 186 -15.17 3.50 10.23
CA THR A 186 -15.60 3.38 8.83
C THR A 186 -15.44 1.96 8.31
N SER A 187 -15.23 0.97 9.19
CA SER A 187 -15.52 -0.41 8.82
C SER A 187 -17.03 -0.50 8.59
N THR A 188 -17.46 -0.14 7.38
CA THR A 188 -18.73 -0.61 6.83
C THR A 188 -18.64 -2.12 6.89
N GLU A 189 -19.31 -2.71 7.87
CA GLU A 189 -19.66 -4.12 7.85
C GLU A 189 -20.41 -4.34 6.53
N ILE A 190 -19.72 -4.96 5.57
CA ILE A 190 -20.32 -5.25 4.28
C ILE A 190 -21.21 -6.47 4.53
N ASP A 191 -22.53 -6.25 4.60
CA ASP A 191 -23.52 -7.31 4.58
C ASP A 191 -23.62 -7.87 3.15
N LEU A 192 -22.64 -8.70 2.78
CA LEU A 192 -22.59 -9.38 1.50
C LEU A 192 -23.26 -10.75 1.65
N ASP A 193 -24.50 -10.86 1.19
CA ASP A 193 -25.17 -12.15 1.09
C ASP A 193 -24.55 -13.00 -0.04
N LEU A 194 -23.82 -14.04 0.35
CA LEU A 194 -23.22 -15.01 -0.57
C LEU A 194 -24.18 -16.16 -0.93
N SER A 195 -25.36 -16.23 -0.31
CA SER A 195 -26.32 -17.31 -0.54
C SER A 195 -26.70 -17.49 -2.01
N PRO A 196 -26.96 -16.42 -2.80
CA PRO A 196 -27.32 -16.57 -4.21
C PRO A 196 -26.22 -17.23 -5.02
N ILE A 197 -24.96 -16.84 -4.82
CA ILE A 197 -23.84 -17.37 -5.59
C ILE A 197 -23.46 -18.79 -5.17
N ILE A 198 -23.54 -19.10 -3.87
CA ILE A 198 -23.35 -20.46 -3.37
C ILE A 198 -24.46 -21.38 -3.90
N THR A 199 -25.70 -20.90 -3.97
CA THR A 199 -26.84 -21.67 -4.51
C THR A 199 -26.66 -21.93 -6.00
N TYR A 200 -26.24 -20.92 -6.77
CA TYR A 200 -25.93 -21.05 -8.19
C TYR A 200 -24.82 -22.09 -8.42
N LEU A 201 -23.69 -22.00 -7.72
CA LEU A 201 -22.58 -22.95 -7.88
C LEU A 201 -22.93 -24.38 -7.44
N ARG A 202 -23.86 -24.53 -6.49
CA ARG A 202 -24.38 -25.84 -6.06
C ARG A 202 -25.38 -26.45 -7.06
N SER A 203 -25.94 -25.64 -7.96
CA SER A 203 -26.86 -26.13 -8.99
C SER A 203 -26.15 -26.83 -10.15
N PHE A 204 -24.82 -26.70 -10.26
CA PHE A 204 -24.04 -27.39 -11.29
C PHE A 204 -24.07 -28.91 -11.09
N THR A 205 -23.86 -29.65 -12.18
CA THR A 205 -23.80 -31.12 -12.19
C THR A 205 -22.62 -31.66 -11.37
N SER A 206 -22.45 -32.98 -11.31
CA SER A 206 -21.29 -33.56 -10.63
C SER A 206 -19.98 -33.00 -11.24
N ASN A 207 -18.88 -32.93 -10.47
CA ASN A 207 -17.61 -32.39 -11.00
C ASN A 207 -17.13 -33.15 -12.25
N GLU A 208 -17.52 -34.41 -12.42
CA GLU A 208 -17.17 -35.26 -13.57
C GLU A 208 -18.04 -34.94 -14.80
N ASP A 209 -19.23 -34.37 -14.60
CA ASP A 209 -20.25 -34.12 -15.63
C ASP A 209 -20.43 -32.63 -15.95
N MET A 210 -19.61 -31.75 -15.36
CA MET A 210 -19.68 -30.30 -15.64
C MET A 210 -19.20 -29.98 -17.04
N SER A 211 -19.88 -29.04 -17.69
CA SER A 211 -19.36 -28.44 -18.91
C SER A 211 -18.08 -27.64 -18.62
N ALA A 212 -17.24 -27.45 -19.65
CA ALA A 212 -16.05 -26.60 -19.53
C ALA A 212 -16.40 -25.16 -19.10
N GLU A 213 -17.58 -24.67 -19.49
CA GLU A 213 -18.07 -23.36 -19.09
C GLU A 213 -18.37 -23.30 -17.59
N GLU A 214 -19.15 -24.24 -17.05
CA GLU A 214 -19.47 -24.31 -15.62
C GLU A 214 -18.22 -24.50 -14.76
N LEU A 215 -17.29 -25.35 -15.22
CA LEU A 215 -16.01 -25.56 -14.55
C LEU A 215 -15.19 -24.27 -14.52
N THR A 216 -15.16 -23.52 -15.62
CA THR A 216 -14.46 -22.23 -15.71
C THR A 216 -15.10 -21.20 -14.77
N GLN A 217 -16.44 -21.10 -14.76
CA GLN A 217 -17.15 -20.18 -13.85
C GLN A 217 -16.86 -20.51 -12.38
N LYS A 218 -16.91 -21.80 -12.00
CA LYS A 218 -16.62 -22.28 -10.65
C LYS A 218 -15.17 -22.00 -10.25
N LEU A 219 -14.21 -22.26 -11.15
CA LEU A 219 -12.80 -22.00 -10.92
C LEU A 219 -12.52 -20.49 -10.78
N CYS A 220 -13.02 -19.65 -11.69
CA CYS A 220 -12.82 -18.21 -11.63
C CYS A 220 -13.42 -17.59 -10.36
N TRP A 221 -14.59 -18.05 -9.93
CA TRP A 221 -15.18 -17.61 -8.67
C TRP A 221 -14.32 -18.00 -7.46
N LEU A 222 -13.85 -19.26 -7.41
CA LEU A 222 -12.95 -19.71 -6.34
C LEU A 222 -11.64 -18.94 -6.32
N LEU A 223 -11.02 -18.71 -7.48
CA LEU A 223 -9.79 -17.90 -7.59
C LEU A 223 -10.02 -16.46 -7.13
N GLY A 224 -11.13 -15.84 -7.54
CA GLY A 224 -11.52 -14.50 -7.12
C GLY A 224 -11.76 -14.41 -5.61
N MET A 225 -12.42 -15.40 -5.01
CA MET A 225 -12.77 -15.38 -3.59
C MET A 225 -11.64 -15.82 -2.66
N CYS A 226 -10.85 -16.84 -3.05
CA CYS A 226 -9.77 -17.38 -2.21
C CYS A 226 -8.47 -16.57 -2.32
N ALA A 227 -8.19 -16.01 -3.51
CA ALA A 227 -6.97 -15.23 -3.75
C ALA A 227 -7.23 -13.72 -3.94
N PHE A 228 -8.48 -13.26 -3.76
CA PHE A 228 -8.90 -11.86 -3.94
C PHE A 228 -8.50 -11.27 -5.31
N LEU A 229 -8.48 -12.11 -6.34
CA LEU A 229 -8.05 -11.73 -7.68
C LEU A 229 -9.15 -10.95 -8.40
N ARG A 230 -8.75 -9.89 -9.09
CA ARG A 230 -9.64 -9.19 -10.01
C ARG A 230 -9.81 -10.01 -11.28
N PRO A 231 -10.90 -9.81 -12.05
CA PRO A 231 -11.06 -10.48 -13.34
C PRO A 231 -9.85 -10.31 -14.28
N SER A 232 -9.20 -9.14 -14.28
CA SER A 232 -7.97 -8.89 -15.05
C SER A 232 -6.75 -9.65 -14.56
N ASP A 233 -6.69 -9.97 -13.26
CA ASP A 233 -5.59 -10.75 -12.69
C ASP A 233 -5.78 -12.22 -13.06
N ILE A 234 -7.03 -12.71 -13.04
CA ILE A 234 -7.39 -14.07 -13.49
C ILE A 234 -7.08 -14.25 -14.99
N GLU A 235 -7.40 -13.25 -15.82
CA GLU A 235 -7.09 -13.26 -17.26
C GLU A 235 -5.59 -13.36 -17.55
N ARG A 236 -4.74 -12.87 -16.64
CA ARG A 236 -3.28 -12.81 -16.82
C ARG A 236 -2.54 -14.01 -16.25
N ILE A 237 -3.24 -14.99 -15.67
CA ILE A 237 -2.61 -16.16 -15.08
C ILE A 237 -1.80 -16.90 -16.15
N ASP A 238 -0.48 -16.95 -15.96
CA ASP A 238 0.44 -17.71 -16.80
C ASP A 238 0.42 -19.18 -16.37
N LEU A 239 -0.42 -19.96 -17.06
CA LEU A 239 -0.59 -21.38 -16.82
C LEU A 239 0.71 -22.20 -16.95
N ASN A 240 1.72 -21.72 -17.69
CA ASN A 240 3.00 -22.43 -17.84
C ASN A 240 3.87 -22.36 -16.59
N ASN A 241 3.69 -21.30 -15.79
CA ASN A 241 4.45 -21.05 -14.57
C ASN A 241 3.66 -21.38 -13.30
N CYS A 242 2.36 -21.65 -13.42
CA CYS A 242 1.54 -22.15 -12.34
C CYS A 242 1.95 -23.56 -11.91
N ARG A 243 1.88 -23.84 -10.61
CA ARG A 243 2.19 -25.16 -10.04
C ARG A 243 1.10 -25.60 -9.09
N VAL A 244 0.66 -26.84 -9.25
CA VAL A 244 -0.18 -27.52 -8.25
C VAL A 244 0.77 -28.27 -7.33
N MET A 245 0.69 -27.97 -6.05
CA MET A 245 1.42 -28.62 -4.97
C MET A 245 0.40 -29.27 -4.03
N ASP A 246 0.84 -30.21 -3.20
CA ASP A 246 -0.06 -30.86 -2.24
C ASP A 246 -0.72 -29.81 -1.32
N GLY A 247 -2.02 -29.62 -1.51
CA GLY A 247 -2.85 -28.66 -0.76
C GLY A 247 -2.79 -27.20 -1.24
N PHE A 248 -1.96 -26.83 -2.23
CA PHE A 248 -1.81 -25.44 -2.67
C PHE A 248 -1.67 -25.29 -4.18
N ILE A 249 -2.18 -24.18 -4.70
CA ILE A 249 -1.97 -23.78 -6.09
C ILE A 249 -1.12 -22.50 -6.06
N SER A 250 0.04 -22.56 -6.71
CA SER A 250 0.89 -21.41 -6.98
C SER A 250 0.48 -20.79 -8.31
N LEU A 251 0.04 -19.53 -8.27
CA LEU A 251 -0.39 -18.76 -9.44
C LEU A 251 0.70 -17.76 -9.82
N HIS A 252 1.04 -17.70 -11.09
CA HIS A 252 1.88 -16.65 -11.67
C HIS A 252 1.00 -15.69 -12.48
N ILE A 253 1.06 -14.40 -12.16
CA ILE A 253 0.22 -13.31 -12.73
C ILE A 253 1.13 -12.18 -13.21
#